data_AF-A0A964HBE5-F1
#
_entry.id   AF-A0A964HBE5-F1
#
_cell.length_a   1.000
_cell.length_b   1.000
_cell.length_c   1.000
_cell.angle_alpha   90.00
_cell.angle_beta   90.00
_cell.angle_gamma   90.00
#
_symmetry.space_group_name_H-M   'P 1'
#
loop_
_entity.id
_entity.type
_entity.pdbx_description
1 polymer ?
#
loop_
_entity_poly.entity_id
_entity_poly.type
_entity_poly.pdbx_seq_one_letter_code
_entity_poly.pdbx_strand_id
1 'polypeptide(L)'
;MISIAEPVCRQVAQDERLDPAFIREGVAQGTIVVPWNKHRTLGKPCAVGRGTRTKVNANIGTSQDYCGLDAELAKLAAALAAGADCVMIGNLFAGV
;
A
#
# COMPACT_ATOMS: atom_id res chain seq x y z
N MET A 1 22.30 5.93 3.54
CA MET A 1 21.20 6.41 4.40
C MET A 1 19.92 6.27 3.61
N ILE A 2 18.90 5.58 4.14
CA ILE A 2 17.61 5.43 3.44
C ILE A 2 16.89 6.78 3.52
N SER A 3 16.41 7.27 2.38
CA SER A 3 15.73 8.57 2.28
C SER A 3 14.41 8.45 1.54
N ILE A 4 13.51 9.39 1.79
CA ILE A 4 12.20 9.51 1.14
C ILE A 4 12.14 10.82 0.37
N ALA A 5 11.54 10.80 -0.83
CA ALA A 5 11.36 12.00 -1.63
C ALA A 5 10.42 13.00 -0.93
N GLU A 6 10.78 14.28 -0.93
CA GLU A 6 10.04 15.33 -0.20
C GLU A 6 8.53 15.40 -0.56
N PRO A 7 8.11 15.31 -1.85
CA PRO A 7 6.69 15.31 -2.17
C PRO A 7 5.93 14.12 -1.58
N VAL A 8 6.56 12.94 -1.59
CA VAL A 8 6.00 11.69 -1.03
C VAL A 8 5.88 11.80 0.49
N CYS A 9 6.93 12.33 1.14
CA CYS A 9 6.94 12.52 2.59
C CYS A 9 5.83 13.46 3.04
N ARG A 10 5.64 14.60 2.37
CA ARG A 10 4.57 15.55 2.70
C ARG A 10 3.19 14.93 2.56
N GLN A 11 2.96 14.18 1.47
CA GLN A 11 1.67 13.54 1.25
C GLN A 11 1.35 12.54 2.36
N VAL A 12 2.27 11.62 2.70
CA VAL A 12 1.99 10.62 3.75
C VAL A 12 1.89 11.25 5.14
N ALA A 13 2.67 12.30 5.42
CA ALA A 13 2.58 13.04 6.67
C ALA A 13 1.20 13.71 6.82
N GLN A 14 0.69 14.32 5.75
CA GLN A 14 -0.65 14.89 5.72
C GLN A 14 -1.73 13.82 5.91
N ASP A 15 -1.63 12.69 5.20
CA ASP A 15 -2.59 11.59 5.31
C ASP A 15 -2.64 11.03 6.73
N GLU A 16 -1.48 10.90 7.39
CA GLU A 16 -1.37 10.41 8.78
C GLU A 16 -1.60 11.48 9.85
N ARG A 17 -1.70 12.76 9.48
CA ARG A 17 -1.75 13.92 10.40
C ARG A 17 -0.54 13.97 11.33
N LEU A 18 0.65 13.73 10.78
CA LEU A 18 1.93 13.73 11.48
C LEU A 18 2.88 14.80 10.90
N ASP A 19 3.94 15.12 11.62
CA ASP A 19 5.01 15.99 11.13
C ASP A 19 5.83 15.26 10.03
N PRO A 20 6.12 15.88 8.87
CA PRO A 20 7.06 15.32 7.88
C PRO A 20 8.43 14.95 8.44
N ALA A 21 8.92 15.62 9.48
CA ALA A 21 10.15 15.25 10.18
C ALA A 21 10.04 13.87 10.85
N PHE A 22 8.91 13.58 11.50
CA PHE A 22 8.64 12.28 12.13
C PHE A 22 8.67 11.14 11.10
N ILE A 23 8.04 11.35 9.93
CA ILE A 23 8.07 10.37 8.84
C ILE A 23 9.50 10.14 8.32
N ARG A 24 10.25 11.21 8.03
CA ARG A 24 11.63 11.10 7.52
C ARG A 24 12.54 10.38 8.51
N GLU A 25 12.43 10.70 9.79
CA GLU A 25 13.20 10.04 10.83
C GLU A 25 12.84 8.56 10.96
N GLY A 26 11.54 8.23 10.95
CA GLY A 26 11.09 6.84 10.96
C GLY A 26 11.59 6.04 9.75
N VAL A 27 11.62 6.64 8.56
CA VAL A 27 12.20 6.03 7.35
C VAL A 27 13.72 5.83 7.50
N ALA A 28 14.44 6.84 7.99
CA ALA A 28 15.89 6.78 8.19
C ALA A 28 16.28 5.71 9.23
N GLN A 29 15.45 5.52 10.26
CA GLN A 29 15.61 4.51 11.30
C GLN A 29 15.07 3.12 10.91
N GLY A 30 14.36 2.99 9.78
CA GLY A 30 13.74 1.74 9.34
C GLY A 30 12.50 1.32 10.14
N THR A 31 11.90 2.21 10.92
CA THR A 31 10.67 1.97 11.70
C THR A 31 9.39 2.29 10.93
N ILE A 32 9.52 3.04 9.83
CA ILE A 32 8.46 3.36 8.87
C ILE A 32 8.93 3.02 7.46
N VAL A 33 8.07 2.38 6.67
CA VAL A 33 8.27 2.15 5.24
C VAL A 33 7.17 2.84 4.44
N VAL A 34 7.53 3.34 3.24
CA VAL A 34 6.58 3.91 2.29
C VAL A 34 6.74 3.20 0.94
N PRO A 35 5.92 2.17 0.64
CA PRO A 35 5.96 1.49 -0.64
C PRO A 35 5.53 2.44 -1.77
N TRP A 36 6.49 2.91 -2.56
CA TRP A 36 6.23 3.83 -3.67
C TRP A 36 7.12 3.55 -4.87
N ASN A 37 6.70 2.60 -5.70
CA ASN A 37 7.40 2.24 -6.91
C ASN A 37 7.27 3.36 -7.95
N LYS A 38 8.40 3.90 -8.44
CA LYS A 38 8.47 4.96 -9.47
C LYS A 38 7.77 4.62 -10.78
N HIS A 39 7.56 3.34 -11.08
CA HIS A 39 6.87 2.89 -12.29
C HIS A 39 5.35 2.80 -12.11
N ARG A 40 4.84 2.91 -10.88
CA ARG A 40 3.41 2.85 -10.60
C ARG A 40 2.79 4.24 -10.73
N THR A 41 1.89 4.39 -11.70
CA THR A 41 1.19 5.65 -11.99
C THR A 41 -0.15 5.81 -11.27
N LEU A 42 -0.63 4.75 -10.62
CA LEU A 42 -1.95 4.70 -9.97
C LEU A 42 -1.84 4.49 -8.46
N GLY A 43 -2.67 5.20 -7.71
CA GLY A 43 -2.74 5.14 -6.24
C GLY A 43 -2.00 6.28 -5.57
N LYS A 44 -1.92 6.21 -4.24
CA LYS A 44 -1.24 7.19 -3.38
C LYS A 44 -0.21 6.49 -2.50
N PRO A 45 0.87 7.17 -2.09
CA PRO A 45 1.81 6.58 -1.15
C PRO A 45 1.14 6.34 0.20
N CYS A 46 1.56 5.28 0.90
CA CYS A 46 1.03 4.90 2.21
C CYS A 46 2.20 4.63 3.16
N ALA A 47 2.19 5.24 4.34
CA ALA A 47 3.18 4.98 5.37
C ALA A 47 2.73 3.82 6.28
N VAL A 48 3.57 2.81 6.42
CA VAL A 48 3.36 1.63 7.27
C VAL A 48 4.48 1.60 8.30
N GLY A 49 4.16 1.65 9.58
CA GLY A 49 5.17 1.56 10.61
C GLY A 49 4.73 2.07 11.97
N ARG A 50 5.68 2.15 12.89
CA ARG A 50 5.41 2.58 14.26
C ARG A 50 4.98 4.05 14.27
N GLY A 51 3.87 4.34 14.95
CA GLY A 51 3.34 5.70 15.12
C GLY A 51 2.45 6.20 13.98
N THR A 52 2.35 5.47 12.86
CA THR A 52 1.29 5.69 11.87
C THR A 52 0.00 4.96 12.31
N ARG A 53 -1.14 5.26 11.67
CA ARG A 53 -2.37 4.49 11.90
C ARG A 53 -2.18 3.05 11.44
N THR A 54 -2.85 2.13 12.11
CA THR A 54 -2.94 0.72 11.69
C THR A 54 -3.45 0.65 10.26
N LYS A 55 -2.78 -0.19 9.45
CA LYS A 55 -3.06 -0.39 8.04
C LYS A 55 -3.69 -1.74 7.78
N VAL A 56 -4.63 -1.78 6.84
CA VAL A 56 -5.29 -3.02 6.41
C VAL A 56 -4.88 -3.35 4.99
N ASN A 57 -4.45 -4.59 4.78
CA ASN A 57 -4.17 -5.14 3.46
C ASN A 57 -5.25 -6.17 3.10
N ALA A 58 -5.82 -6.05 1.90
CA ALA A 58 -6.72 -7.06 1.33
C ALA A 58 -5.97 -7.91 0.29
N ASN A 59 -6.12 -9.23 0.39
CA ASN A 59 -5.63 -10.15 -0.63
C ASN A 59 -6.76 -10.47 -1.60
N ILE A 60 -6.54 -10.20 -2.88
CA ILE A 60 -7.40 -10.64 -3.98
C ILE A 60 -6.58 -11.54 -4.90
N GLY A 61 -7.22 -12.18 -5.87
CA GLY A 61 -6.54 -13.14 -6.72
C GLY A 61 -7.40 -14.28 -7.20
N THR A 62 -6.87 -14.94 -8.23
CA THR A 62 -7.51 -16.04 -8.95
C THR A 62 -7.13 -17.40 -8.36
N SER A 63 -8.02 -18.38 -8.51
CA SER A 63 -7.77 -19.80 -8.30
C SER A 63 -8.09 -20.61 -9.56
N GLN A 64 -7.83 -21.93 -9.54
CA GLN A 64 -8.22 -22.81 -10.65
C GLN A 64 -9.72 -22.76 -10.94
N ASP A 65 -10.54 -22.69 -9.89
CA ASP A 65 -11.99 -22.69 -10.00
C ASP A 65 -12.57 -21.31 -10.32
N TYR A 66 -11.82 -20.23 -10.04
CA TYR A 66 -12.29 -18.84 -10.19
C TYR A 66 -11.17 -17.93 -10.69
N CYS A 67 -11.15 -17.66 -12.01
CA CYS A 67 -10.09 -16.88 -12.67
C CYS A 67 -10.58 -15.66 -13.49
N GLY A 68 -11.85 -15.29 -13.35
CA GLY A 68 -12.45 -14.22 -14.16
C GLY A 68 -11.96 -12.81 -13.76
N LEU A 69 -11.52 -12.03 -14.74
CA LEU A 69 -11.10 -10.63 -14.53
C LEU A 69 -12.19 -9.78 -13.87
N ASP A 70 -13.44 -9.90 -14.32
CA ASP A 70 -14.56 -9.14 -13.76
C ASP A 70 -14.79 -9.44 -12.28
N ALA A 71 -14.58 -10.70 -11.86
CA ALA A 71 -14.65 -11.08 -10.46
C ALA A 71 -13.50 -10.48 -9.64
N GLU A 72 -12.28 -10.42 -10.20
CA GLU A 72 -11.16 -9.74 -9.54
C GLU A 72 -11.37 -8.23 -9.42
N LEU A 73 -11.93 -7.59 -10.45
CA LEU A 73 -12.28 -6.17 -10.41
C LEU A 73 -13.37 -5.89 -9.37
N ALA A 74 -14.37 -6.76 -9.25
CA ALA A 74 -15.39 -6.67 -8.21
C ALA A 74 -14.78 -6.82 -6.80
N LYS A 75 -13.85 -7.77 -6.60
CA LYS A 75 -13.12 -7.92 -5.34
C LYS A 75 -12.27 -6.70 -5.01
N LEU A 76 -11.57 -6.12 -6.00
CA LEU A 76 -10.81 -4.88 -5.83
C LEU A 76 -11.73 -3.72 -5.41
N ALA A 77 -12.86 -3.55 -6.10
CA ALA A 77 -13.83 -2.50 -5.77
C ALA A 77 -14.38 -2.66 -4.35
N ALA A 78 -14.71 -3.89 -3.95
CA ALA A 78 -15.17 -4.20 -2.60
C ALA A 78 -14.09 -3.90 -1.54
N ALA A 79 -12.83 -4.25 -1.79
CA ALA A 79 -11.71 -3.97 -0.88
C ALA A 79 -11.49 -2.46 -0.69
N LEU A 80 -11.54 -1.69 -1.79
CA LEU A 80 -11.42 -0.23 -1.74
C LEU A 80 -12.60 0.39 -0.99
N ALA A 81 -13.84 -0.06 -1.24
CA ALA A 81 -15.03 0.42 -0.54
C ALA A 81 -15.01 0.10 0.96
N ALA A 82 -14.41 -1.02 1.35
CA ALA A 82 -14.21 -1.39 2.75
C ALA A 82 -13.06 -0.62 3.44
N GLY A 83 -12.32 0.22 2.70
CA GLY A 83 -11.25 1.05 3.26
C GLY A 83 -9.90 0.36 3.39
N ALA A 84 -9.61 -0.67 2.58
CA ALA A 84 -8.27 -1.27 2.54
C ALA A 84 -7.22 -0.23 2.12
N ASP A 85 -6.13 -0.10 2.89
CA ASP A 85 -5.01 0.78 2.57
C ASP A 85 -4.13 0.20 1.46
N CYS A 86 -4.03 -1.13 1.42
CA CYS A 86 -3.21 -1.89 0.48
C CYS A 86 -4.01 -3.06 -0.11
N VAL A 87 -3.68 -3.42 -1.34
CA VAL A 87 -4.21 -4.63 -1.98
C VAL A 87 -3.06 -5.42 -2.58
N MET A 88 -3.01 -6.72 -2.29
CA MET A 88 -2.11 -7.67 -2.95
C MET A 88 -2.91 -8.54 -3.92
N ILE A 89 -2.44 -8.64 -5.16
CA ILE A 89 -3.02 -9.51 -6.18
C ILE A 89 -2.18 -10.78 -6.22
N GLY A 90 -2.78 -11.90 -5.81
CA GLY A 90 -2.20 -13.23 -5.91
C GLY A 90 -2.73 -14.00 -7.11
N ASN A 91 -1.96 -14.99 -7.55
CA ASN A 91 -2.46 -16.04 -8.42
C ASN A 91 -2.13 -17.37 -7.76
N LEU A 92 -3.16 -18.13 -7.36
CA LEU A 92 -2.97 -19.45 -6.76
C LEU A 92 -2.72 -20.55 -7.80
N PHE A 93 -2.71 -20.20 -9.08
CA PHE A 93 -2.19 -21.06 -10.15
C PHE A 93 -0.66 -21.01 -10.16
N ALA A 94 -0.02 -21.66 -9.19
CA ALA A 94 1.41 -21.94 -9.22
C ALA A 94 1.61 -23.38 -9.69
N GLY A 95 1.47 -23.57 -11.01
CA GLY A 95 1.78 -24.81 -11.74
C GLY A 95 2.56 -24.57 -13.03
N VAL A 96 3.01 -23.32 -13.27
CA VAL A 96 3.96 -22.89 -14.32
C VAL A 96 4.80 -21.75 -13.78
#